data_AF-X1PIY6-F1
#
_entry.id   AF-X1PIY6-F1
#
_cell.length_a   1.000
_cell.length_b   1.000
_cell.length_c   1.000
_cell.angle_alpha   90.00
_cell.angle_beta   90.00
_cell.angle_gamma   90.00
#
_symmetry.space_group_name_H-M   'P 1'
#
loop_
_entity.id
_entity.type
_entity.pdbx_description
1 polymer ?
#
loop_
_entity_poly.entity_id
_entity_poly.type
_entity_poly.pdbx_seq_one_letter_code
_entity_poly.pdbx_strand_id
1 'polypeptide(L)'
;MYHRVYYRQKLYPPQGWITIRVNASGICGTDIHIFLGEYLGDYPIIPGHEFSGDVVAIGDKVDKFQIGDRVAVEPNLSCGICDACLHNRQHFCEDWQGIGVTMSGGMATHVIVPQQAVFTIGDLSFEEAAFMEPLSCVIHGVGLIGAALGASILLIGAGPIGMLLLRTLKNIGTVELDIVEKNKS
;
A
#
# COMPACT_ATOMS: atom_id res chain seq x y z
N MET A 1 -31.12 -14.44 7.11
CA MET A 1 -30.36 -15.71 7.01
C MET A 1 -28.93 -15.35 6.62
N TYR A 2 -28.06 -15.09 7.60
CA TYR A 2 -26.68 -14.68 7.34
C TYR A 2 -25.85 -15.92 6.98
N HIS A 3 -25.53 -16.07 5.70
CA HIS A 3 -24.58 -17.09 5.26
C HIS A 3 -23.18 -16.64 5.67
N ARG A 4 -22.57 -17.32 6.65
CA ARG A 4 -21.14 -17.14 6.96
C ARG A 4 -20.33 -17.86 5.90
N VAL A 5 -19.76 -17.10 4.98
CA VAL A 5 -18.74 -17.59 4.05
C VAL A 5 -17.39 -17.50 4.76
N TYR A 6 -16.74 -18.65 5.00
CA TYR A 6 -15.37 -18.68 5.50
C TYR A 6 -14.41 -18.74 4.32
N TYR A 7 -13.67 -17.67 4.06
CA TYR A 7 -12.61 -17.68 3.07
C TYR A 7 -11.35 -18.30 3.69
N ARG A 8 -11.10 -19.59 3.43
CA ARG A 8 -9.79 -20.20 3.73
C ARG A 8 -8.85 -19.90 2.55
N GLN A 9 -8.02 -18.87 2.68
CA GLN A 9 -6.92 -18.67 1.74
C GLN A 9 -5.98 -19.88 1.83
N LYS A 10 -5.58 -20.43 0.67
CA LYS A 10 -4.56 -21.46 0.60
C LYS A 10 -3.25 -20.85 1.11
N LEU A 11 -2.58 -21.51 2.06
CA LEU A 11 -1.26 -21.07 2.52
C LEU A 11 -0.17 -21.26 1.46
N TYR A 12 -0.42 -22.08 0.43
CA TYR A 12 0.53 -22.42 -0.61
C TYR A 12 0.42 -21.44 -1.79
N PRO A 13 1.37 -20.51 -1.95
CA PRO A 13 1.32 -19.53 -3.02
C PRO A 13 1.76 -20.17 -4.35
N PRO A 14 1.29 -19.65 -5.49
CA PRO A 14 1.74 -20.10 -6.81
C PRO A 14 3.21 -19.71 -7.07
N GLN A 15 3.75 -20.19 -8.19
CA GLN A 15 5.12 -19.87 -8.63
C GLN A 15 5.34 -18.35 -8.69
N GLY A 16 6.39 -17.84 -8.05
CA GLY A 16 6.76 -16.42 -8.00
C GLY A 16 5.96 -15.59 -6.99
N TRP A 17 5.14 -16.23 -6.16
CA TRP A 17 4.33 -15.58 -5.14
C TRP A 17 4.70 -16.06 -3.75
N ILE A 18 4.35 -15.25 -2.75
CA ILE A 18 4.59 -15.56 -1.34
C ILE A 18 3.30 -15.42 -0.55
N THR A 19 3.20 -16.15 0.56
CA THR A 19 2.15 -15.97 1.55
C THR A 19 2.71 -15.20 2.72
N ILE A 20 2.06 -14.09 3.06
CA ILE A 20 2.39 -13.24 4.19
C ILE A 20 1.36 -13.50 5.30
N ARG A 21 1.82 -13.72 6.53
CA ARG A 21 0.98 -13.59 7.73
C ARG A 21 0.96 -12.13 8.12
N VAL A 22 -0.20 -11.49 8.03
CA VAL A 22 -0.33 -10.06 8.28
C VAL A 22 -0.23 -9.80 9.78
N ASN A 23 0.63 -8.85 10.15
CA ASN A 23 0.81 -8.41 11.54
C ASN A 23 0.20 -7.02 11.77
N ALA A 24 0.21 -6.15 10.77
CA ALA A 24 -0.43 -4.84 10.82
C ALA A 24 -1.07 -4.49 9.47
N SER A 25 -2.25 -3.87 9.51
CA SER A 25 -2.94 -3.32 8.34
C SER A 25 -3.51 -1.95 8.70
N GLY A 26 -3.18 -0.93 7.91
CA GLY A 26 -3.81 0.37 7.91
C GLY A 26 -5.23 0.33 7.35
N ILE A 27 -5.96 1.41 7.56
CA ILE A 27 -7.29 1.67 6.97
C ILE A 27 -7.21 3.02 6.27
N CYS A 28 -7.48 3.01 4.98
CA CYS A 28 -7.52 4.21 4.15
C CYS A 28 -8.96 4.61 3.83
N GLY A 29 -9.16 5.85 3.37
CA GLY A 29 -10.45 6.30 2.82
C GLY A 29 -10.93 5.42 1.68
N THR A 30 -9.99 4.87 0.89
CA THR A 30 -10.29 3.88 -0.17
C THR A 30 -11.01 2.64 0.39
N ASP A 31 -10.60 2.11 1.54
CA ASP A 31 -11.27 0.96 2.14
C ASP A 31 -12.72 1.29 2.57
N ILE A 32 -12.98 2.54 2.96
CA ILE A 32 -14.34 3.02 3.28
C ILE A 32 -15.20 3.05 2.01
N HIS A 33 -14.67 3.58 0.90
CA HIS A 33 -15.41 3.58 -0.37
C HIS A 33 -15.62 2.15 -0.89
N ILE A 34 -14.66 1.24 -0.72
CA ILE A 34 -14.85 -0.20 -0.99
C ILE A 34 -15.91 -0.78 -0.05
N PHE A 35 -15.98 -0.40 1.22
CA PHE A 35 -17.05 -0.91 2.08
C PHE A 35 -18.45 -0.44 1.63
N LEU A 36 -18.56 0.79 1.11
CA LEU A 36 -19.82 1.39 0.66
C LEU A 36 -20.24 1.01 -0.76
N GLY A 37 -19.38 0.32 -1.52
CA GLY A 37 -19.66 0.02 -2.95
C GLY A 37 -19.47 1.21 -3.88
N GLU A 38 -18.65 2.19 -3.47
CA GLU A 38 -18.40 3.45 -4.18
C GLU A 38 -17.05 3.46 -4.90
N TYR A 39 -16.32 2.34 -4.87
CA TYR A 39 -14.99 2.21 -5.45
C TYR A 39 -14.88 1.04 -6.43
N LEU A 40 -13.73 0.94 -7.09
CA LEU A 40 -13.39 -0.14 -8.01
C LEU A 40 -13.30 -1.49 -7.29
N GLY A 41 -13.70 -2.56 -7.98
CA GLY A 41 -13.57 -3.95 -7.52
C GLY A 41 -14.88 -4.72 -7.59
N ASP A 42 -14.77 -6.05 -7.72
CA ASP A 42 -15.91 -6.96 -7.68
C ASP A 42 -16.03 -7.61 -6.29
N TYR A 43 -17.26 -7.84 -5.84
CA TYR A 43 -17.53 -8.54 -4.57
C TYR A 43 -17.76 -10.04 -4.82
N PRO A 44 -17.36 -10.92 -3.88
CA PRO A 44 -16.73 -10.61 -2.58
C PRO A 44 -15.23 -10.27 -2.68
N ILE A 45 -14.80 -9.27 -1.90
CA ILE A 45 -13.41 -8.83 -1.78
C ILE A 45 -12.97 -8.81 -0.31
N ILE A 46 -11.69 -9.09 -0.06
CA ILE A 46 -11.03 -8.83 1.22
C ILE A 46 -10.25 -7.51 1.03
N PRO A 47 -10.62 -6.40 1.71
CA PRO A 47 -9.91 -5.12 1.59
C PRO A 47 -8.53 -5.12 2.27
N GLY A 48 -7.87 -3.96 2.30
CA GLY A 48 -6.55 -3.77 2.92
C GLY A 48 -5.41 -3.74 1.92
N HIS A 49 -4.98 -2.54 1.56
CA HIS A 49 -3.86 -2.28 0.66
C HIS A 49 -2.65 -1.67 1.38
N GLU A 50 -2.77 -1.35 2.66
CA GLU A 50 -1.70 -0.79 3.50
C GLU A 50 -1.33 -1.81 4.58
N PHE A 51 -0.35 -2.71 4.37
CA PHE A 51 -0.07 -3.76 5.36
C PHE A 51 1.37 -4.27 5.36
N SER A 52 1.72 -4.93 6.46
CA SER A 52 3.02 -5.56 6.68
C SER A 52 2.88 -6.87 7.46
N GLY A 53 3.90 -7.73 7.38
CA GLY A 53 3.84 -9.05 8.00
C GLY A 53 5.08 -9.90 7.82
N ASP A 54 4.96 -11.17 8.17
CA ASP A 54 6.01 -12.18 8.02
C ASP A 54 5.74 -13.06 6.79
N VAL A 55 6.77 -13.37 6.02
CA VAL A 55 6.70 -14.39 4.98
C VAL A 55 6.58 -15.77 5.64
N VAL A 56 5.48 -16.49 5.40
CA VAL A 56 5.22 -17.81 6.01
C VAL A 56 5.23 -18.96 5.00
N ALA A 57 5.14 -18.67 3.71
CA ALA A 57 5.32 -19.64 2.64
C ALA A 57 5.81 -18.94 1.37
N ILE A 58 6.55 -19.68 0.54
CA ILE A 58 7.06 -19.22 -0.75
C ILE A 58 6.71 -20.22 -1.84
N GLY A 59 6.42 -19.73 -3.03
CA GLY A 59 6.15 -20.55 -4.20
C GLY A 59 7.45 -20.84 -4.96
N ASP A 60 7.37 -21.75 -5.93
CA ASP A 60 8.50 -22.04 -6.82
C ASP A 60 9.01 -20.77 -7.50
N LYS A 61 10.32 -20.67 -7.74
CA LYS A 61 10.99 -19.50 -8.36
C LYS A 61 10.87 -18.18 -7.59
N VAL A 62 10.49 -18.21 -6.32
CA VAL A 62 10.77 -17.11 -5.39
C VAL A 62 12.26 -17.19 -5.02
N ASP A 63 12.97 -16.09 -5.23
CA ASP A 63 14.42 -15.99 -5.07
C ASP A 63 14.87 -14.75 -4.29
N LYS A 64 13.97 -13.78 -4.09
CA LYS A 64 14.25 -12.55 -3.33
C LYS A 64 13.96 -12.65 -1.83
N PHE A 65 13.18 -13.64 -1.42
CA PHE A 65 12.65 -13.76 -0.06
C PHE A 65 12.72 -15.20 0.44
N GLN A 66 12.78 -15.33 1.75
CA GLN A 66 12.72 -16.59 2.48
C GLN A 66 11.66 -16.54 3.58
N ILE A 67 11.26 -17.72 4.06
CA ILE A 67 10.32 -17.83 5.18
C ILE A 67 10.95 -17.19 6.43
N GLY A 68 10.18 -16.35 7.11
CA GLY A 68 10.60 -15.57 8.28
C GLY A 68 11.01 -14.13 7.95
N ASP A 69 11.16 -13.77 6.68
CA ASP A 69 11.43 -12.37 6.30
C ASP A 69 10.27 -11.47 6.71
N ARG A 70 10.61 -10.28 7.20
CA ARG A 70 9.66 -9.23 7.56
C ARG A 70 9.49 -8.29 6.38
N VAL A 71 8.24 -8.06 5.97
CA VAL A 71 7.94 -7.40 4.72
C VAL A 71 6.75 -6.45 4.77
N ALA A 72 6.72 -5.49 3.84
CA ALA A 72 5.57 -4.67 3.47
C ALA A 72 5.30 -4.81 1.97
N VAL A 73 4.13 -4.35 1.53
CA VAL A 73 3.64 -4.58 0.16
C VAL A 73 3.32 -3.26 -0.55
N GLU A 74 3.79 -3.15 -1.79
CA GLU A 74 3.29 -2.21 -2.79
C GLU A 74 2.02 -2.80 -3.43
N PRO A 75 0.83 -2.27 -3.17
CA PRO A 75 -0.42 -2.91 -3.60
C PRO A 75 -0.68 -2.75 -5.11
N ASN A 76 0.00 -1.82 -5.79
CA ASN A 76 -0.25 -1.50 -7.19
C ASN A 76 0.55 -2.43 -8.12
N LEU A 77 -0.14 -3.42 -8.68
CA LEU A 77 0.45 -4.35 -9.65
C LEU A 77 0.27 -3.81 -11.06
N SER A 78 1.38 -3.65 -11.76
CA SER A 78 1.41 -3.27 -13.17
C SER A 78 1.73 -4.46 -14.08
N CYS A 79 1.20 -4.46 -15.31
CA CYS A 79 1.41 -5.55 -16.27
C CYS A 79 2.83 -5.60 -16.86
N GLY A 80 3.58 -4.49 -16.78
CA GLY A 80 4.96 -4.39 -17.27
C GLY A 80 5.11 -4.32 -18.80
N ILE A 81 4.02 -4.38 -19.56
CA ILE A 81 4.07 -4.52 -21.03
C ILE A 81 3.27 -3.47 -21.83
N CYS A 82 2.37 -2.71 -21.19
CA CYS A 82 1.62 -1.64 -21.85
C CYS A 82 2.47 -0.38 -22.08
N ASP A 83 1.99 0.57 -22.88
CA ASP A 83 2.70 1.81 -23.21
C ASP A 83 3.15 2.56 -21.95
N ALA A 84 2.25 2.71 -20.97
CA ALA A 84 2.57 3.36 -19.71
C ALA A 84 3.69 2.64 -18.95
N CYS A 85 3.66 1.31 -18.87
CA CYS A 85 4.71 0.52 -18.22
C CYS A 85 6.06 0.64 -18.92
N LEU A 86 6.08 0.61 -20.25
CA LEU A 86 7.31 0.75 -21.06
C LEU A 86 7.93 2.16 -20.94
N HIS A 87 7.13 3.17 -20.58
CA HIS A 87 7.57 4.53 -20.31
C HIS A 87 7.80 4.83 -18.82
N ASN A 88 7.91 3.79 -17.97
CA ASN A 88 8.11 3.93 -16.52
C ASN A 88 7.02 4.77 -15.82
N ARG A 89 5.79 4.60 -16.30
CA ARG A 89 4.56 5.20 -15.75
C ARG A 89 3.62 4.10 -15.27
N GLN A 90 4.13 3.19 -14.45
CA GLN A 90 3.42 1.99 -13.97
C GLN A 90 2.12 2.33 -13.22
N HIS A 91 2.06 3.51 -12.58
CA HIS A 91 0.84 4.04 -11.93
C HIS A 91 -0.28 4.39 -12.92
N PHE A 92 0.01 4.44 -14.22
CA PHE A 92 -0.97 4.58 -15.31
C PHE A 92 -1.12 3.27 -16.13
N CYS A 93 -0.82 2.12 -15.54
CA CYS A 93 -0.94 0.84 -16.22
C CYS A 93 -2.38 0.57 -16.71
N GLU A 94 -2.51 0.15 -17.97
CA GLU A 94 -3.81 -0.16 -18.60
C GLU A 94 -4.44 -1.45 -18.07
N ASP A 95 -3.61 -2.37 -17.57
CA ASP A 95 -4.03 -3.63 -16.93
C ASP A 95 -3.51 -3.65 -15.48
N TRP A 96 -3.95 -2.66 -14.71
CA TRP A 96 -3.60 -2.50 -13.30
C TRP A 96 -4.43 -3.44 -12.41
N GLN A 97 -3.81 -3.98 -11.38
CA GLN A 97 -4.48 -4.72 -10.31
C GLN A 97 -4.07 -4.17 -8.95
N GLY A 98 -5.03 -4.02 -8.03
CA GLY A 98 -4.81 -3.52 -6.68
C GLY A 98 -5.02 -4.61 -5.63
N ILE A 99 -3.97 -4.96 -4.88
CA ILE A 99 -4.08 -5.83 -3.72
C ILE A 99 -4.92 -5.12 -2.66
N GLY A 100 -6.03 -5.72 -2.24
CA GLY A 100 -7.02 -5.10 -1.35
C GLY A 100 -8.07 -4.25 -2.07
N VAL A 101 -8.05 -4.21 -3.40
CA VAL A 101 -9.00 -3.45 -4.23
C VAL A 101 -9.66 -4.36 -5.28
N THR A 102 -8.90 -4.81 -6.28
CA THR A 102 -9.40 -5.71 -7.35
C THR A 102 -9.07 -7.18 -7.07
N MET A 103 -8.22 -7.44 -6.08
CA MET A 103 -7.89 -8.78 -5.57
C MET A 103 -7.73 -8.76 -4.05
N SER A 104 -7.80 -9.92 -3.39
CA SER A 104 -7.77 -10.00 -1.93
C SER A 104 -6.54 -9.34 -1.29
N GLY A 105 -6.76 -8.53 -0.26
CA GLY A 105 -5.75 -7.77 0.46
C GLY A 105 -5.46 -8.24 1.88
N GLY A 106 -4.84 -7.35 2.65
CA GLY A 106 -4.23 -7.59 3.96
C GLY A 106 -5.14 -7.46 5.17
N MET A 107 -6.42 -7.07 5.04
CA MET A 107 -7.37 -7.14 6.17
C MET A 107 -7.84 -8.59 6.44
N ALA A 108 -6.87 -9.50 6.55
CA ALA A 108 -7.01 -10.92 6.79
C ALA A 108 -5.79 -11.45 7.56
N THR A 109 -5.90 -12.67 8.08
CA THR A 109 -4.75 -13.28 8.81
C THR A 109 -3.57 -13.59 7.90
N HIS A 110 -3.85 -13.83 6.61
CA HIS A 110 -2.86 -14.12 5.58
C HIS A 110 -3.25 -13.39 4.30
N VAL A 111 -2.28 -13.23 3.40
CA VAL A 111 -2.48 -12.71 2.04
C VAL A 111 -1.41 -13.30 1.12
N ILE A 112 -1.79 -13.60 -0.12
CA ILE A 112 -0.87 -14.12 -1.13
C ILE A 112 -0.58 -13.01 -2.14
N VAL A 113 0.68 -12.65 -2.29
CA VAL A 113 1.12 -11.54 -3.14
C VAL A 113 2.30 -11.97 -4.02
N PRO A 114 2.48 -11.37 -5.21
CA PRO A 114 3.62 -11.70 -6.04
C PRO A 114 4.91 -11.10 -5.45
N GLN A 115 6.05 -11.82 -5.53
CA GLN A 115 7.28 -11.36 -4.88
C GLN A 115 7.78 -10.00 -5.37
N GLN A 116 7.43 -9.57 -6.60
CA GLN A 116 7.82 -8.26 -7.11
C GLN A 116 7.16 -7.07 -6.39
N ALA A 117 6.06 -7.31 -5.67
CA ALA A 117 5.33 -6.29 -4.93
C ALA A 117 5.80 -6.15 -3.48
N VAL A 118 6.83 -6.89 -3.08
CA VAL A 118 7.20 -7.09 -1.68
C VAL A 118 8.53 -6.39 -1.41
N PHE A 119 8.62 -5.74 -0.25
CA PHE A 119 9.80 -5.03 0.22
C PHE A 119 10.16 -5.47 1.63
N THR A 120 11.45 -5.72 1.90
CA THR A 120 11.91 -5.97 3.27
C THR A 120 11.80 -4.72 4.12
N ILE A 121 11.43 -4.88 5.38
CA ILE A 121 11.26 -3.77 6.33
C ILE A 121 12.40 -3.70 7.35
N GLY A 122 13.37 -4.62 7.28
CA GLY A 122 14.46 -4.73 8.24
C GLY A 122 13.95 -4.79 9.68
N ASP A 123 14.39 -3.82 10.49
CA ASP A 123 14.07 -3.73 11.91
C ASP A 123 12.86 -2.83 12.24
N LEU A 124 12.22 -2.21 11.25
CA LEU A 124 11.01 -1.39 11.46
C LEU A 124 9.93 -2.19 12.17
N SER A 125 9.10 -1.54 12.99
CA SER A 125 7.89 -2.19 13.50
C SER A 125 6.90 -2.49 12.36
N PHE A 126 6.01 -3.46 12.57
CA PHE A 126 5.00 -3.79 11.54
C PHE A 126 4.05 -2.61 11.33
N GLU A 127 3.72 -1.89 12.39
CA GLU A 127 2.88 -0.70 12.37
C GLU A 127 3.50 0.42 11.54
N GLU A 128 4.79 0.73 11.73
CA GLU A 128 5.49 1.70 10.90
C GLU A 128 5.59 1.24 9.43
N ALA A 129 5.85 -0.04 9.21
CA ALA A 129 5.95 -0.60 7.87
C ALA A 129 4.62 -0.61 7.11
N ALA A 130 3.47 -0.69 7.80
CA ALA A 130 2.16 -0.59 7.16
C ALA A 130 1.93 0.80 6.52
N PHE A 131 2.62 1.85 7.00
CA PHE A 131 2.61 3.18 6.38
C PHE A 131 3.50 3.29 5.12
N MET A 132 4.22 2.23 4.71
CA MET A 132 5.08 2.28 3.52
C MET A 132 4.29 2.69 2.27
N GLU A 133 3.09 2.12 2.08
CA GLU A 133 2.22 2.44 0.95
C GLU A 133 1.77 3.91 0.96
N PRO A 134 1.13 4.45 2.01
CA PRO A 134 0.63 5.82 1.96
C PRO A 134 1.78 6.84 1.97
N LEU A 135 2.93 6.50 2.57
CA LEU A 135 4.13 7.32 2.50
C LEU A 135 4.71 7.35 1.07
N SER A 136 4.65 6.25 0.32
CA SER A 136 5.10 6.21 -1.07
C SER A 136 4.30 7.19 -1.96
N CYS A 137 2.98 7.26 -1.75
CA CYS A 137 2.10 8.23 -2.41
C CYS A 137 2.52 9.68 -2.11
N VAL A 138 2.85 9.96 -0.86
CA VAL A 138 3.35 11.28 -0.43
C VAL A 138 4.70 11.62 -1.07
N ILE A 139 5.64 10.67 -1.06
CA ILE A 139 6.96 10.87 -1.68
C ILE A 139 6.82 11.14 -3.18
N HIS A 140 5.94 10.42 -3.87
CA HIS A 140 5.64 10.67 -5.28
C HIS A 140 5.13 12.10 -5.50
N GLY A 141 4.14 12.53 -4.70
CA GLY A 141 3.58 13.88 -4.78
C GLY A 141 4.63 14.98 -4.54
N VAL A 142 5.51 14.80 -3.54
CA VAL A 142 6.63 15.74 -3.30
C VAL A 142 7.59 15.77 -4.49
N GLY A 143 7.88 14.61 -5.10
CA GLY A 143 8.73 14.54 -6.29
C GLY A 143 8.17 15.34 -7.48
N LEU A 144 6.85 15.40 -7.64
CA LEU A 144 6.19 16.20 -8.68
C LEU A 144 6.24 17.71 -8.40
N ILE A 145 6.16 18.11 -7.13
CA ILE A 145 6.25 19.53 -6.72
C ILE A 145 7.66 20.08 -6.96
N GLY A 146 8.70 19.22 -6.85
CA GLY A 146 10.10 19.62 -6.98
C GLY A 146 10.71 20.10 -5.66
N ALA A 147 11.92 20.66 -5.71
CA ALA A 147 12.71 20.96 -4.51
C ALA A 147 11.97 21.89 -3.52
N ALA A 148 11.69 21.36 -2.33
CA ALA A 148 11.05 22.08 -1.22
C ALA A 148 12.04 22.80 -0.28
N LEU A 149 13.35 22.67 -0.54
CA LEU A 149 14.39 23.29 0.27
C LEU A 149 14.28 24.82 0.14
N GLY A 150 14.10 25.51 1.26
CA GLY A 150 13.94 26.97 1.22
C GLY A 150 12.54 27.47 0.87
N ALA A 151 11.59 26.58 0.54
CA ALA A 151 10.24 26.99 0.16
C ALA A 151 9.36 27.31 1.38
N SER A 152 8.38 28.21 1.18
CA SER A 152 7.20 28.37 2.04
C SER A 152 6.04 27.58 1.46
N ILE A 153 5.42 26.70 2.24
CA ILE A 153 4.38 25.77 1.78
C ILE A 153 3.10 25.96 2.59
N LEU A 154 1.97 26.10 1.90
CA LEU A 154 0.63 25.99 2.49
C LEU A 154 0.09 24.58 2.26
N LEU A 155 -0.15 23.84 3.34
CA LEU A 155 -0.74 22.50 3.32
C LEU A 155 -2.23 22.61 3.62
N ILE A 156 -3.07 22.15 2.69
CA ILE A 156 -4.53 22.14 2.85
C ILE A 156 -4.98 20.72 3.18
N GLY A 157 -5.47 20.53 4.40
CA GLY A 157 -5.97 19.25 4.92
C GLY A 157 -4.98 18.55 5.86
N ALA A 158 -5.37 18.33 7.12
CA ALA A 158 -4.56 17.68 8.15
C ALA A 158 -5.02 16.25 8.47
N GLY A 159 -5.58 15.55 7.48
CA GLY A 159 -5.87 14.11 7.56
C GLY A 159 -4.59 13.25 7.51
N PRO A 160 -4.71 11.91 7.48
CA PRO A 160 -3.56 10.99 7.51
C PRO A 160 -2.48 11.31 6.47
N ILE A 161 -2.88 11.49 5.19
CA ILE A 161 -1.96 11.87 4.10
C ILE A 161 -1.33 13.25 4.34
N GLY A 162 -2.11 14.22 4.80
CA GLY A 162 -1.62 15.56 5.13
C GLY A 162 -0.56 15.54 6.23
N MET A 163 -0.73 14.68 7.24
CA MET A 163 0.25 14.51 8.31
C MET A 163 1.53 13.80 7.85
N LEU A 164 1.42 12.83 6.94
CA LEU A 164 2.58 12.21 6.29
C LEU A 164 3.34 13.23 5.41
N LEU A 165 2.61 14.03 4.64
CA LEU A 165 3.19 15.11 3.82
C LEU A 165 3.89 16.16 4.68
N LEU A 166 3.26 16.60 5.77
CA LEU A 166 3.87 17.49 6.76
C LEU A 166 5.22 16.96 7.26
N ARG A 167 5.28 15.66 7.62
CA ARG A 167 6.53 15.06 8.11
C ARG A 167 7.58 14.93 7.01
N THR A 168 7.17 14.55 5.82
CA THR A 168 8.06 14.44 4.66
C THR A 168 8.69 15.80 4.31
N LEU A 169 7.88 16.86 4.25
CA LEU A 169 8.36 18.22 3.96
C LEU A 169 9.33 18.75 5.04
N LYS A 170 9.03 18.51 6.32
CA LYS A 170 9.93 18.87 7.42
C LYS A 170 11.29 18.19 7.31
N ASN A 171 11.34 16.94 6.85
CA ASN A 171 12.59 16.20 6.68
C ASN A 171 13.41 16.68 5.47
N ILE A 172 12.78 17.30 4.46
CA ILE A 172 13.44 17.78 3.24
C ILE A 172 13.96 19.22 3.38
N GLY A 173 13.65 19.92 4.49
CA GLY A 173 14.21 21.23 4.82
C GLY A 173 13.37 22.42 4.35
N THR A 174 12.05 22.28 4.32
CA THR A 174 11.12 23.41 4.13
C THR A 174 11.35 24.47 5.23
N VAL A 175 11.35 25.75 4.87
CA VAL A 175 11.65 26.87 5.79
C VAL A 175 10.40 27.31 6.55
N GLU A 176 9.25 27.33 5.88
CA GLU A 176 7.98 27.76 6.45
C GLU A 176 6.86 26.83 5.97
N LEU A 177 6.03 26.36 6.90
CA LEU A 177 4.97 25.42 6.60
C LEU A 177 3.73 25.75 7.43
N ASP A 178 2.72 26.28 6.74
CA ASP A 178 1.40 26.55 7.30
C ASP A 178 0.44 25.42 6.94
N ILE A 179 -0.50 25.13 7.85
CA ILE A 179 -1.51 24.09 7.65
C ILE A 179 -2.90 24.70 7.86
N VAL A 180 -3.79 24.47 6.89
CA VAL A 180 -5.20 24.83 7.01
C VAL A 180 -6.04 23.57 6.98
N GLU A 181 -6.82 23.38 8.03
CA GLU A 181 -7.75 22.27 8.17
C GLU A 181 -9.07 22.82 8.73
N LYS A 182 -10.18 22.44 8.12
CA LYS A 182 -11.52 22.91 8.49
C LYS A 182 -12.05 22.19 9.73
N ASN A 183 -11.37 21.15 10.21
CA ASN A 183 -11.87 20.15 11.15
C ASN A 183 -12.84 20.75 12.17
N LYS A 184 -14.12 20.44 11.93
CA LYS A 184 -15.19 20.67 12.88
C LYS A 184 -15.16 19.45 13.76
N SER A 185 -14.57 19.59 14.94
CA SER A 185 -14.60 18.60 16.04
C SER A 185 -15.84 17.72 16.02
#